data_AF-A0A958HI11-F1
#
_entry.id   AF-A0A958HI11-F1
#
_cell.length_a   1.000
_cell.length_b   1.000
_cell.length_c   1.000
_cell.angle_alpha   90.00
_cell.angle_beta   90.00
_cell.angle_gamma   90.00
#
_symmetry.space_group_name_H-M   'P 1'
#
loop_
_entity.id
_entity.type
_entity.pdbx_description
1 polymer ?
#
loop_
_entity_poly.entity_id
_entity_poly.type
_entity_poly.pdbx_seq_one_letter_code
_entity_poly.pdbx_strand_id
1 'polypeptide(L)'
;MPTTIRLLAVPETDQRTVRFFALFPAPLPDGIPTCAPLGLFTGDPGTGQERTKILSIDAFCAPSPVTWHGEQRRELASYTYASPGPHTASLRWGDALDSVTIDLGREPDTPEPDVPLMTLFEVKPAPGAGQEARIRVHVAGLAADQLVRVDAGASQVFVLDGAKSADQDAEWTAIYAKPGDYAVTVDVLDADGYWLSTLGTSALEVGEQTEEVGAPDLPDETQPDWPAEPQPDALPPADSRPPWLPFLYLRPLWAGTRTYTRAGGTQVSRTLALGTYLASAVQTTVGGTLW
;
A
#
# COMPACT_ATOMS: atom_id res chain seq x y z
N MET A 1 14.61 -7.80 -9.14
CA MET A 1 14.36 -8.08 -10.57
C MET A 1 14.13 -6.74 -11.24
N PRO A 2 14.56 -6.52 -12.50
CA PRO A 2 14.26 -5.26 -13.19
C PRO A 2 12.74 -5.12 -13.26
N THR A 3 12.22 -3.97 -12.81
CA THR A 3 10.80 -3.64 -12.95
C THR A 3 10.48 -3.63 -14.43
N THR A 4 9.64 -4.56 -14.87
CA THR A 4 9.18 -4.62 -16.26
C THR A 4 8.06 -3.60 -16.45
N ILE A 5 8.01 -2.99 -17.63
CA ILE A 5 6.93 -2.12 -18.09
C ILE A 5 6.43 -2.70 -19.40
N ARG A 6 5.13 -2.65 -19.65
CA ARG A 6 4.56 -3.05 -20.94
C ARG A 6 3.90 -1.88 -21.64
N LEU A 7 4.00 -1.87 -22.95
CA LEU A 7 3.34 -0.94 -23.84
C LEU A 7 2.05 -1.55 -24.35
N LEU A 8 0.94 -0.90 -24.02
CA LEU A 8 -0.36 -1.19 -24.62
C LEU A 8 -0.69 -0.11 -25.65
N ALA A 9 -1.10 -0.56 -26.84
CA ALA A 9 -1.61 0.30 -27.89
C ALA A 9 -3.08 0.00 -28.14
N VAL A 10 -3.93 1.02 -28.06
CA VAL A 10 -5.37 0.90 -28.28
C VAL A 10 -5.74 1.76 -29.49
N PRO A 11 -6.04 1.15 -30.64
CA PRO A 11 -6.58 1.87 -31.80
C PRO A 11 -7.91 2.51 -31.46
N GLU A 12 -8.11 3.75 -31.90
CA GLU A 12 -9.40 4.43 -31.81
C GLU A 12 -10.32 4.06 -32.97
N THR A 13 -11.59 4.43 -32.85
CA THR A 13 -12.64 4.16 -33.84
C THR A 13 -12.39 4.78 -35.21
N ASP A 14 -11.52 5.81 -35.30
CA ASP A 14 -11.12 6.42 -36.57
C ASP A 14 -10.13 5.57 -37.39
N GLN A 15 -9.69 4.44 -36.83
CA GLN A 15 -8.75 3.47 -37.41
C GLN A 15 -7.39 4.06 -37.81
N ARG A 16 -7.02 5.23 -37.26
CA ARG A 16 -5.76 5.92 -37.55
C ARG A 16 -5.06 6.44 -36.31
N THR A 17 -5.84 6.78 -35.29
CA THR A 17 -5.35 7.28 -34.01
C THR A 17 -5.16 6.11 -33.06
N VAL A 18 -4.05 6.13 -32.33
CA VAL A 18 -3.71 5.11 -31.33
C VAL A 18 -3.40 5.81 -30.02
N ARG A 19 -4.03 5.35 -28.94
CA ARG A 19 -3.69 5.73 -27.58
C ARG A 19 -2.71 4.72 -26.99
N PHE A 20 -1.61 5.23 -26.45
CA PHE A 20 -0.56 4.43 -25.84
C PHE A 20 -0.63 4.51 -24.33
N PHE A 21 -0.48 3.37 -23.68
CA PHE A 21 -0.46 3.25 -22.23
C PHE A 21 0.77 2.49 -21.77
N ALA A 22 1.34 2.94 -20.66
CA ALA A 22 2.25 2.16 -19.85
C ALA A 22 1.42 1.27 -18.91
N LEU A 23 1.70 -0.02 -18.91
CA LEU A 23 1.20 -0.97 -17.94
C LEU A 23 2.31 -1.30 -16.94
N PHE A 24 1.94 -1.43 -15.67
CA PHE A 24 2.84 -1.80 -14.59
C PHE A 24 2.39 -3.08 -13.89
N PRO A 25 3.31 -4.01 -13.61
CA PRO A 25 2.98 -5.18 -12.81
C PRO A 25 2.70 -4.77 -11.36
N ALA A 26 1.93 -5.58 -10.64
CA ALA A 26 1.67 -5.38 -9.23
C ALA A 26 2.98 -5.32 -8.44
N PRO A 27 3.25 -4.23 -7.69
CA PRO A 27 4.47 -4.11 -6.92
C PRO A 27 4.42 -5.02 -5.69
N LEU A 28 5.61 -5.37 -5.18
CA LEU A 28 5.74 -6.00 -3.87
C LEU A 28 5.32 -5.01 -2.77
N PRO A 29 4.74 -5.46 -1.64
CA PRO A 29 4.20 -4.59 -0.59
C PRO A 29 5.17 -3.54 -0.02
N ASP A 30 6.47 -3.86 0.00
CA ASP A 30 7.54 -2.97 0.47
C ASP A 30 8.44 -2.46 -0.68
N GLY A 31 7.95 -2.56 -1.92
CA GLY A 31 8.67 -2.13 -3.11
C GLY A 31 8.82 -0.61 -3.15
N ILE A 32 10.06 -0.13 -3.29
CA ILE A 32 10.33 1.28 -3.55
C ILE A 32 9.96 1.56 -5.02
N PRO A 33 9.11 2.57 -5.30
CA PRO A 33 8.79 2.97 -6.65
C PRO A 33 10.06 3.31 -7.44
N THR A 34 10.22 2.68 -8.60
CA THR A 34 11.34 2.98 -9.50
C THR A 34 10.97 4.16 -10.38
N CYS A 35 11.88 5.13 -10.54
CA CYS A 35 11.72 6.21 -11.50
C CYS A 35 12.84 6.13 -12.54
N ALA A 36 12.49 6.28 -13.81
CA ALA A 36 13.45 6.28 -14.90
C ALA A 36 12.98 7.16 -16.06
N PRO A 37 13.89 7.63 -16.93
CA PRO A 37 13.50 8.33 -18.15
C PRO A 37 12.66 7.44 -19.05
N LEU A 38 11.61 8.01 -19.63
CA LEU A 38 10.67 7.32 -20.52
C LEU A 38 10.71 7.93 -21.94
N GLY A 39 10.74 7.07 -22.94
CA GLY A 39 10.63 7.44 -24.34
C GLY A 39 9.63 6.54 -25.07
N LEU A 40 8.71 7.13 -25.81
CA LEU A 40 7.77 6.42 -26.68
C LEU A 40 8.07 6.76 -28.14
N PHE A 41 8.15 5.74 -28.98
CA PHE A 41 8.56 5.85 -30.38
C PHE A 41 7.58 5.10 -31.28
N THR A 42 7.29 5.64 -32.46
CA THR A 42 6.42 5.01 -33.47
C THR A 42 7.21 4.16 -34.48
N GLY A 43 8.23 3.45 -33.97
CA GLY A 43 9.12 2.54 -34.67
C GLY A 43 10.09 1.92 -33.67
N ASP A 44 10.71 0.78 -33.99
CA ASP A 44 11.56 0.02 -33.07
C ASP A 44 13.00 0.60 -33.00
N PRO A 45 13.45 1.14 -31.84
CA PRO A 45 14.77 1.71 -31.66
C PRO A 45 15.88 0.66 -31.65
N GLY A 46 15.60 -0.58 -31.27
CA GLY A 46 16.54 -1.71 -31.27
C GLY A 46 16.92 -2.16 -32.69
N THR A 47 16.04 -1.90 -33.67
CA THR A 47 16.30 -2.17 -35.09
C THR A 47 16.90 -0.97 -35.83
N GLY A 48 17.08 0.17 -35.15
CA GLY A 48 17.52 1.43 -35.76
C GLY A 48 16.45 2.14 -36.59
N GLN A 49 15.18 1.70 -36.54
CA GLN A 49 14.05 2.35 -37.21
C GLN A 49 13.32 3.33 -36.27
N GLU A 50 14.05 4.27 -35.67
CA GLU A 50 13.43 5.41 -35.01
C GLU A 50 12.79 6.32 -36.08
N ARG A 51 11.49 6.12 -36.38
CA ARG A 51 10.79 7.05 -37.29
C ARG A 51 10.49 8.38 -36.61
N THR A 52 9.97 8.36 -35.38
CA THR A 52 9.64 9.58 -34.62
C THR A 52 9.51 9.23 -33.12
N LYS A 53 10.22 9.97 -32.27
CA LYS A 53 9.97 9.98 -30.82
C LYS A 53 8.76 10.88 -30.56
N ILE A 54 7.69 10.32 -30.02
CA ILE A 54 6.43 11.03 -29.80
C ILE A 54 6.27 11.53 -28.35
N LEU A 55 7.00 10.94 -27.41
CA LEU A 55 7.02 11.38 -26.01
C LEU A 55 8.41 11.21 -25.40
N SER A 56 8.81 12.16 -24.57
CA SER A 56 10.01 12.11 -23.73
C SER A 56 9.66 12.62 -22.33
N ILE A 57 9.89 11.82 -21.30
CA ILE A 57 9.74 12.22 -19.90
C ILE A 57 11.05 11.91 -19.19
N ASP A 58 11.65 12.89 -18.51
CA ASP A 58 12.97 12.71 -17.87
C ASP A 58 12.89 11.82 -16.62
N ALA A 59 11.76 11.84 -15.92
CA ALA A 59 11.49 10.98 -14.78
C ALA A 59 10.03 10.51 -14.79
N PHE A 60 9.82 9.25 -15.17
CA PHE A 60 8.54 8.56 -15.07
C PHE A 60 8.64 7.49 -13.98
N CYS A 61 7.79 7.59 -12.96
CA CYS A 61 7.81 6.69 -11.82
C CYS A 61 6.75 5.60 -11.95
N ALA A 62 7.12 4.37 -11.60
CA ALA A 62 6.19 3.29 -11.35
C ALA A 62 5.27 3.65 -10.17
N PRO A 63 4.05 3.14 -10.15
CA PRO A 63 3.16 3.32 -9.01
C PRO A 63 3.70 2.62 -7.75
N SER A 64 3.28 3.12 -6.60
CA SER A 64 3.52 2.49 -5.31
C SER A 64 2.52 1.36 -5.05
N PRO A 65 2.76 0.47 -4.07
CA PRO A 65 1.76 -0.52 -3.67
C PRO A 65 0.39 0.08 -3.33
N VAL A 66 0.37 1.29 -2.78
CA VAL A 66 -0.86 2.00 -2.40
C VAL A 66 -1.57 2.63 -3.61
N THR A 67 -0.83 3.09 -4.62
CA THR A 67 -1.42 3.77 -5.80
C THR A 67 -1.62 2.85 -6.99
N TRP A 68 -1.03 1.64 -6.96
CA TRP A 68 -1.00 0.73 -8.11
C TRP A 68 -2.38 0.39 -8.65
N HIS A 69 -3.38 0.10 -7.81
CA HIS A 69 -4.71 -0.27 -8.31
C HIS A 69 -5.42 0.85 -9.12
N GLY A 70 -5.01 2.12 -8.96
CA GLY A 70 -5.49 3.23 -9.78
C GLY A 70 -4.52 3.70 -10.87
N GLU A 71 -3.28 3.20 -10.86
CA GLU A 71 -2.17 3.67 -11.70
C GLU A 71 -1.45 2.52 -12.43
N GLN A 72 -1.98 1.30 -12.39
CA GLN A 72 -1.49 0.12 -13.09
C GLN A 72 -1.50 0.30 -14.61
N ARG A 73 -2.39 1.18 -15.11
CA ARG A 73 -2.46 1.62 -16.50
C ARG A 73 -2.38 3.14 -16.54
N ARG A 74 -1.37 3.69 -17.19
CA ARG A 74 -1.18 5.14 -17.35
C ARG A 74 -1.10 5.52 -18.81
N GLU A 75 -1.94 6.46 -19.22
CA GLU A 75 -1.88 7.02 -20.58
C GLU A 75 -0.58 7.80 -20.76
N LEU A 76 0.06 7.58 -21.91
CA LEU A 76 1.32 8.22 -22.29
C LEU A 76 1.06 9.31 -23.32
N ALA A 77 0.48 8.93 -24.47
CA ALA A 77 0.24 9.82 -25.59
C ALA A 77 -0.80 9.22 -26.54
N SER A 78 -1.35 10.07 -27.40
CA SER A 78 -2.11 9.67 -28.58
C SER A 78 -1.34 10.08 -29.84
N TYR A 79 -1.39 9.26 -30.89
CA TYR A 79 -0.73 9.53 -32.16
C TYR A 79 -1.57 9.08 -33.34
N THR A 80 -1.71 9.94 -34.35
CA THR A 80 -2.45 9.65 -35.59
C THR A 80 -1.48 9.29 -36.70
N TYR A 81 -1.59 8.06 -37.21
CA TYR A 81 -0.78 7.57 -38.32
C TYR A 81 -1.30 8.09 -39.66
N ALA A 82 -0.37 8.40 -40.57
CA ALA A 82 -0.69 8.95 -41.88
C ALA A 82 -1.40 7.94 -42.81
N SER A 83 -1.16 6.64 -42.60
CA SER A 83 -1.72 5.56 -43.42
C SER A 83 -2.13 4.36 -42.56
N PRO A 84 -3.16 3.60 -42.99
CA PRO A 84 -3.46 2.29 -42.40
C PRO A 84 -2.32 1.29 -42.66
N GLY A 85 -2.43 0.12 -42.04
CA GLY A 85 -1.50 -1.00 -42.14
C GLY A 85 -0.72 -1.26 -40.83
N PRO A 86 0.27 -2.17 -40.89
CA PRO A 86 1.05 -2.54 -39.72
C PRO A 86 2.04 -1.44 -39.34
N HIS A 87 2.02 -1.07 -38.06
CA HIS A 87 2.97 -0.15 -37.44
C HIS A 87 3.51 -0.77 -36.15
N THR A 88 4.78 -0.56 -35.87
CA THR A 88 5.37 -0.96 -34.58
C THR A 88 5.59 0.29 -33.74
N ALA A 89 5.20 0.22 -32.47
CA ALA A 89 5.53 1.22 -31.47
C ALA A 89 6.36 0.57 -30.36
N SER A 90 7.25 1.36 -29.76
CA SER A 90 8.14 0.87 -28.71
C SER A 90 8.23 1.83 -27.55
N LEU A 91 8.37 1.28 -26.35
CA LEU A 91 8.50 2.00 -25.10
C LEU A 91 9.85 1.69 -24.47
N ARG A 92 10.65 2.72 -24.20
CA ARG A 92 11.86 2.62 -23.39
C ARG A 92 11.64 3.28 -22.04
N TRP A 93 11.97 2.59 -20.95
CA TRP A 93 11.90 3.11 -19.59
C TRP A 93 13.15 2.69 -18.81
N GLY A 94 14.11 3.62 -18.66
CA GLY A 94 15.46 3.26 -18.24
C GLY A 94 16.06 2.22 -19.20
N ASP A 95 16.42 1.06 -18.65
CA ASP A 95 16.95 -0.08 -19.42
C ASP A 95 15.85 -1.03 -19.94
N ALA A 96 14.60 -0.87 -19.51
CA ALA A 96 13.49 -1.68 -20.00
C ALA A 96 13.08 -1.21 -21.40
N LEU A 97 12.85 -2.18 -22.30
CA LEU A 97 12.33 -1.95 -23.65
C LEU A 97 11.16 -2.91 -23.87
N ASP A 98 10.05 -2.39 -24.38
CA ASP A 98 8.91 -3.18 -24.85
C ASP A 98 8.41 -2.67 -26.20
N SER A 99 7.74 -3.50 -26.97
CA SER A 99 7.24 -3.14 -28.30
C SER A 99 5.95 -3.85 -28.66
N VAL A 100 5.07 -3.15 -29.37
CA VAL A 100 3.78 -3.65 -29.83
C VAL A 100 3.58 -3.35 -31.31
N THR A 101 3.05 -4.32 -32.04
CA THR A 101 2.63 -4.14 -33.44
C THR A 101 1.13 -3.90 -33.49
N ILE A 102 0.73 -2.90 -34.26
CA ILE A 102 -0.63 -2.41 -34.42
C ILE A 102 -0.98 -2.51 -35.90
N ASP A 103 -2.08 -3.16 -36.25
CA ASP A 103 -2.56 -3.23 -37.63
C ASP A 103 -3.75 -2.27 -37.82
N LEU A 104 -3.48 -1.08 -38.34
CA LEU A 104 -4.48 -0.03 -38.52
C LEU A 104 -5.34 -0.26 -39.76
N GLY A 105 -6.63 0.03 -39.68
CA GLY A 105 -7.57 -0.25 -40.77
C GLY A 105 -8.11 -1.69 -40.78
N ARG A 106 -7.71 -2.51 -39.80
CA ARG A 106 -8.27 -3.81 -39.50
C ARG A 106 -8.99 -3.75 -38.16
N GLU A 107 -10.08 -4.51 -38.03
CA GLU A 107 -10.74 -4.67 -36.74
C GLU A 107 -9.77 -5.36 -35.76
N PRO A 108 -9.57 -4.79 -34.56
CA PRO A 108 -8.62 -5.35 -33.61
C PRO A 108 -9.09 -6.74 -33.17
N ASP A 109 -8.25 -7.74 -33.40
CA ASP A 109 -8.41 -9.09 -32.85
C ASP A 109 -7.81 -9.06 -31.43
N THR A 110 -8.48 -8.37 -30.51
CA THR A 110 -8.07 -8.35 -29.10
C THR A 110 -8.79 -9.49 -28.41
N PRO A 111 -8.09 -10.61 -28.10
CA PRO A 111 -8.70 -11.65 -27.29
C PRO A 111 -9.11 -11.05 -25.95
N GLU A 112 -10.38 -11.22 -25.58
CA GLU A 112 -10.80 -10.90 -24.22
C GLU A 112 -10.05 -11.80 -23.25
N PRO A 113 -9.49 -11.24 -22.16
CA PRO A 113 -8.81 -12.07 -21.17
C PRO A 113 -9.82 -13.05 -20.59
N ASP A 114 -9.42 -14.32 -20.45
CA ASP A 114 -10.22 -15.31 -19.75
C ASP A 114 -10.26 -14.92 -18.27
N VAL A 115 -11.39 -14.44 -17.77
CA VAL A 115 -11.50 -13.95 -16.38
C VAL A 115 -12.15 -15.05 -15.54
N PRO A 116 -11.49 -15.51 -14.45
CA PRO A 116 -12.06 -16.50 -13.56
C PRO A 116 -13.29 -15.98 -12.82
N LEU A 117 -14.12 -16.90 -12.33
CA LEU A 117 -15.31 -16.58 -11.57
C LEU A 117 -15.01 -16.57 -10.07
N MET A 118 -15.34 -15.47 -9.39
CA MET A 118 -15.33 -15.40 -7.93
C MET A 118 -16.73 -15.68 -7.38
N THR A 119 -16.93 -16.82 -6.73
CA THR A 119 -18.25 -17.22 -6.19
C THR A 119 -18.43 -16.87 -4.72
N LEU A 120 -17.32 -16.64 -3.99
CA LEU A 120 -17.33 -16.15 -2.62
C LEU A 120 -16.32 -15.00 -2.49
N PHE A 121 -16.79 -13.90 -1.90
CA PHE A 121 -15.94 -12.85 -1.40
C PHE A 121 -16.56 -12.28 -0.12
N GLU A 122 -15.95 -12.61 1.01
CA GLU A 122 -16.44 -12.22 2.33
C GLU A 122 -15.31 -11.55 3.09
N VAL A 123 -15.56 -10.33 3.57
CA VAL A 123 -14.64 -9.57 4.40
C VAL A 123 -15.38 -9.16 5.66
N LYS A 124 -14.89 -9.59 6.82
CA LYS A 124 -15.51 -9.29 8.12
C LYS A 124 -14.46 -8.97 9.17
N PRO A 125 -14.71 -7.99 10.06
CA PRO A 125 -13.91 -7.83 11.27
C PRO A 125 -13.84 -9.13 12.07
N ALA A 126 -12.69 -9.45 12.64
CA ALA A 126 -12.52 -10.65 13.44
C ALA A 126 -13.24 -10.46 14.79
N PRO A 127 -13.96 -11.48 15.29
CA PRO A 127 -14.62 -11.40 16.58
C PRO A 127 -13.59 -11.33 17.71
N GLY A 128 -13.68 -10.29 18.56
CA GLY A 128 -12.87 -10.15 19.77
C GLY A 128 -11.48 -9.51 19.61
N ALA A 129 -11.03 -9.23 18.38
CA ALA A 129 -9.79 -8.52 18.11
C ALA A 129 -10.11 -7.25 17.31
N GLY A 130 -10.09 -6.09 17.98
CA GLY A 130 -10.57 -4.83 17.38
C GLY A 130 -9.81 -4.36 16.14
N GLN A 131 -8.70 -5.01 15.76
CA GLN A 131 -7.82 -4.62 14.67
C GLN A 131 -7.51 -5.74 13.67
N GLU A 132 -8.36 -6.77 13.62
CA GLU A 132 -8.21 -7.89 12.70
C GLU A 132 -9.43 -8.00 11.79
N ALA A 133 -9.21 -8.50 10.57
CA ALA A 133 -10.29 -8.87 9.67
C ALA A 133 -10.01 -10.23 9.03
N ARG A 134 -11.08 -11.01 8.88
CA ARG A 134 -11.07 -12.27 8.13
C ARG A 134 -11.51 -12.00 6.70
N ILE A 135 -10.74 -12.53 5.75
CA ILE A 135 -11.02 -12.46 4.32
C ILE A 135 -11.18 -13.88 3.81
N ARG A 136 -12.31 -14.18 3.17
CA ARG A 136 -12.57 -15.47 2.52
C ARG A 136 -12.86 -15.24 1.05
N VAL A 137 -12.18 -16.02 0.21
CA VAL A 137 -12.31 -15.94 -1.24
C VAL A 137 -12.42 -17.35 -1.80
N HIS A 138 -13.36 -17.53 -2.73
CA HIS A 138 -13.42 -18.71 -3.59
C HIS A 138 -13.36 -18.26 -5.05
N VAL A 139 -12.41 -18.81 -5.81
CA VAL A 139 -12.23 -18.55 -7.24
C VAL A 139 -12.25 -19.86 -8.01
N ALA A 140 -13.06 -19.91 -9.06
CA ALA A 140 -13.16 -21.03 -9.98
C ALA A 140 -12.75 -20.61 -11.40
N GLY A 141 -12.09 -21.52 -12.12
CA GLY A 141 -11.62 -21.28 -13.48
C GLY A 141 -10.35 -20.43 -13.57
N LEU A 142 -9.51 -20.39 -12.54
CA LEU A 142 -8.24 -19.67 -12.57
C LEU A 142 -7.25 -20.37 -13.51
N ALA A 143 -6.80 -19.70 -14.57
CA ALA A 143 -5.87 -20.29 -15.52
C ALA A 143 -4.47 -20.49 -14.91
N ALA A 144 -3.70 -21.45 -15.43
CA ALA A 144 -2.39 -21.82 -14.86
C ALA A 144 -1.34 -20.70 -14.92
N ASP A 145 -1.53 -19.72 -15.81
CA ASP A 145 -0.72 -18.53 -16.00
C ASP A 145 -1.35 -17.27 -15.37
N GLN A 146 -2.31 -17.45 -14.47
CA GLN A 146 -2.97 -16.35 -13.77
C GLN A 146 -2.72 -16.39 -12.27
N LEU A 147 -2.77 -15.19 -11.69
CA LEU A 147 -2.70 -14.97 -10.26
C LEU A 147 -3.95 -14.23 -9.80
N VAL A 148 -4.45 -14.54 -8.62
CA VAL A 148 -5.43 -13.68 -7.93
C VAL A 148 -4.72 -12.97 -6.81
N ARG A 149 -4.69 -11.64 -6.89
CA ARG A 149 -4.14 -10.75 -5.87
C ARG A 149 -5.26 -10.24 -4.99
N VAL A 150 -5.16 -10.48 -3.69
CA VAL A 150 -6.05 -9.91 -2.67
C VAL A 150 -5.28 -8.86 -1.89
N ASP A 151 -5.60 -7.59 -2.09
CA ASP A 151 -4.99 -6.48 -1.36
C ASP A 151 -5.95 -6.01 -0.29
N ALA A 152 -5.56 -6.28 0.96
CA ALA A 152 -6.33 -5.95 2.14
C ALA A 152 -6.05 -4.53 2.67
N GLY A 153 -5.24 -3.74 1.94
CA GLY A 153 -4.74 -2.47 2.41
C GLY A 153 -3.64 -2.63 3.48
N ALA A 154 -3.10 -1.49 3.94
CA ALA A 154 -2.04 -1.45 4.95
C ALA A 154 -0.83 -2.38 4.63
N SER A 155 -0.47 -2.45 3.34
CA SER A 155 0.62 -3.29 2.83
C SER A 155 0.42 -4.81 3.00
N GLN A 156 -0.82 -5.28 3.17
CA GLN A 156 -1.13 -6.70 3.27
C GLN A 156 -1.69 -7.22 1.96
N VAL A 157 -0.90 -8.04 1.27
CA VAL A 157 -1.26 -8.64 -0.02
C VAL A 157 -1.17 -10.16 0.07
N PHE A 158 -2.22 -10.83 -0.36
CA PHE A 158 -2.29 -12.29 -0.48
C PHE A 158 -2.42 -12.68 -1.95
N VAL A 159 -1.92 -13.87 -2.31
CA VAL A 159 -1.91 -14.35 -3.70
C VAL A 159 -2.38 -15.79 -3.79
N LEU A 160 -3.31 -16.06 -4.71
CA LEU A 160 -3.61 -17.39 -5.23
C LEU A 160 -2.95 -17.56 -6.58
N ASP A 161 -2.41 -18.75 -6.82
CA ASP A 161 -1.62 -19.06 -8.00
C ASP A 161 -2.34 -20.16 -8.78
N GLY A 162 -2.78 -19.83 -10.00
CA GLY A 162 -3.53 -20.76 -10.85
C GLY A 162 -2.74 -22.00 -11.25
N ALA A 163 -1.40 -21.95 -11.21
CA ALA A 163 -0.57 -23.12 -11.43
C ALA A 163 -0.80 -24.22 -10.38
N LYS A 164 -1.37 -23.89 -9.20
CA LYS A 164 -1.68 -24.86 -8.14
C LYS A 164 -3.02 -25.57 -8.39
N SER A 165 -4.05 -24.83 -8.78
CA SER A 165 -5.39 -25.35 -9.04
C SER A 165 -6.24 -24.29 -9.74
N ALA A 166 -7.14 -24.72 -10.63
CA ALA A 166 -8.12 -23.84 -11.25
C ALA A 166 -9.28 -23.46 -10.31
N ASP A 167 -9.51 -24.25 -9.27
CA ASP A 167 -10.53 -24.02 -8.24
C ASP A 167 -9.85 -23.91 -6.87
N GLN A 168 -9.99 -22.76 -6.21
CA GLN A 168 -9.28 -22.43 -4.98
C GLN A 168 -10.17 -21.72 -3.95
N ASP A 169 -10.18 -22.29 -2.75
CA ASP A 169 -10.70 -21.69 -1.52
C ASP A 169 -9.55 -21.18 -0.65
N ALA A 170 -9.67 -19.95 -0.15
CA ALA A 170 -8.70 -19.40 0.78
C ALA A 170 -9.33 -18.52 1.85
N GLU A 171 -8.69 -18.54 3.02
CA GLU A 171 -9.04 -17.74 4.18
C GLU A 171 -7.76 -17.12 4.75
N TRP A 172 -7.79 -15.82 4.97
CA TRP A 172 -6.70 -15.06 5.58
C TRP A 172 -7.19 -14.20 6.73
N THR A 173 -6.28 -13.91 7.65
CA THR A 173 -6.46 -12.87 8.67
C THR A 173 -5.54 -11.71 8.33
N ALA A 174 -6.13 -10.53 8.10
CA ALA A 174 -5.40 -9.27 7.96
C ALA A 174 -5.37 -8.54 9.32
N ILE A 175 -4.23 -7.96 9.66
CA ILE A 175 -3.97 -7.27 10.92
C ILE A 175 -3.68 -5.80 10.63
N TYR A 176 -4.46 -4.89 11.21
CA TYR A 176 -4.39 -3.47 10.95
C TYR A 176 -3.80 -2.73 12.12
N ALA A 177 -2.71 -2.01 11.90
CA ALA A 177 -2.05 -1.24 12.97
C ALA A 177 -2.89 -0.05 13.47
N LYS A 178 -3.91 0.37 12.72
CA LYS A 178 -4.76 1.51 13.05
C LYS A 178 -6.23 1.15 12.83
N PRO A 179 -7.13 1.70 13.65
CA PRO A 179 -8.56 1.70 13.32
C PRO A 179 -8.79 2.57 12.07
N GLY A 180 -9.89 2.31 11.38
CA GLY A 180 -10.36 3.15 10.27
C GLY A 180 -10.95 2.35 9.11
N ASP A 181 -11.21 3.08 8.03
CA ASP A 181 -11.75 2.54 6.80
C ASP A 181 -10.63 2.00 5.91
N TYR A 182 -10.83 0.76 5.46
CA TYR A 182 -9.98 0.05 4.53
C TYR A 182 -10.83 -0.47 3.37
N ALA A 183 -10.18 -0.75 2.25
CA ALA A 183 -10.78 -1.45 1.13
C ALA A 183 -9.99 -2.72 0.86
N VAL A 184 -10.70 -3.84 0.74
CA VAL A 184 -10.14 -5.09 0.27
C VAL A 184 -10.49 -5.24 -1.21
N THR A 185 -9.48 -5.36 -2.06
CA THR A 185 -9.63 -5.50 -3.51
C THR A 185 -9.12 -6.86 -3.96
N VAL A 186 -9.83 -7.47 -4.91
CA VAL A 186 -9.46 -8.75 -5.52
C VAL A 186 -9.26 -8.54 -7.02
N ASP A 187 -8.02 -8.65 -7.45
CA ASP A 187 -7.59 -8.46 -8.84
C ASP A 187 -7.09 -9.77 -9.45
N VAL A 188 -7.34 -9.96 -10.75
CA VAL A 188 -6.73 -11.01 -11.56
C VAL A 188 -5.53 -10.42 -12.27
N LEU A 189 -4.40 -11.10 -12.17
CA LEU A 189 -3.16 -10.75 -12.85
C LEU A 189 -2.77 -11.88 -13.78
N ASP A 190 -1.98 -11.56 -14.81
CA ASP A 190 -1.25 -12.57 -15.56
C ASP A 190 0.01 -13.05 -14.82
N ALA A 191 0.73 -13.98 -15.44
CA ALA A 191 1.94 -14.61 -14.88
C ALA A 191 3.07 -13.61 -14.58
N ASP A 192 3.09 -12.46 -15.26
CA ASP A 192 4.10 -11.42 -15.04
C ASP A 192 3.60 -10.34 -14.06
N GLY A 193 2.40 -10.51 -13.50
CA GLY A 193 1.81 -9.62 -12.49
C GLY A 193 1.05 -8.43 -13.05
N TYR A 194 0.74 -8.39 -14.35
CA TYR A 194 -0.04 -7.30 -14.93
C TYR A 194 -1.53 -7.52 -14.72
N TRP A 195 -2.23 -6.43 -14.40
CA TRP A 195 -3.67 -6.46 -14.17
C TRP A 195 -4.45 -6.88 -15.43
N LEU A 196 -5.35 -7.85 -15.26
CA LEU A 196 -6.30 -8.30 -16.28
C LEU A 196 -7.72 -7.80 -15.98
N SER A 197 -8.17 -7.95 -14.73
CA SER A 197 -9.52 -7.56 -14.31
C SER A 197 -9.61 -7.44 -12.78
N THR A 198 -10.65 -6.76 -12.28
CA THR A 198 -11.00 -6.72 -10.85
C THR A 198 -12.24 -7.57 -10.62
N LEU A 199 -12.12 -8.59 -9.77
CA LEU A 199 -13.23 -9.50 -9.44
C LEU A 199 -14.17 -8.88 -8.40
N GLY A 200 -13.64 -8.06 -7.49
CA GLY A 200 -14.47 -7.38 -6.50
C GLY A 200 -13.72 -6.43 -5.58
N THR A 201 -14.51 -5.62 -4.87
CA THR A 201 -14.03 -4.70 -3.85
C THR A 201 -15.01 -4.69 -2.69
N SER A 202 -14.50 -4.78 -1.46
CA SER A 202 -15.30 -4.69 -0.23
C SER A 202 -14.74 -3.59 0.65
N ALA A 203 -15.60 -2.72 1.15
CA ALA A 203 -15.24 -1.84 2.25
C ALA A 203 -15.08 -2.66 3.54
N LEU A 204 -14.17 -2.22 4.39
CA LEU A 204 -13.90 -2.81 5.69
C LEU A 204 -13.69 -1.68 6.70
N GLU A 205 -14.56 -1.62 7.71
CA GLU A 205 -14.37 -0.75 8.86
C GLU A 205 -13.69 -1.55 9.97
N VAL A 206 -12.49 -1.12 10.36
CA VAL A 206 -11.73 -1.71 11.46
C VAL A 206 -11.90 -0.82 12.70
N GLY A 207 -12.42 -1.41 13.77
CA GLY A 207 -12.69 -0.72 15.03
C GLY A 207 -11.44 -0.38 15.84
N GLU A 208 -11.63 0.32 16.95
CA GLU A 208 -10.59 0.45 17.97
C GLU A 208 -10.43 -0.86 18.73
N GLN A 209 -9.20 -1.18 19.15
CA GLN A 209 -8.99 -2.27 20.10
C GLN A 209 -9.75 -1.94 21.38
N THR A 210 -10.82 -2.68 21.63
CA THR A 210 -11.41 -2.71 22.96
C THR A 210 -10.52 -3.65 23.77
N GLU A 211 -9.50 -3.12 24.44
CA GLU A 211 -9.01 -3.81 25.62
C GLU A 211 -10.21 -3.89 26.56
N GLU A 212 -10.88 -5.04 26.61
CA GLU A 212 -11.58 -5.42 27.84
C GLU A 212 -10.51 -5.42 28.92
N VAL A 213 -10.33 -4.27 29.56
CA VAL A 213 -9.75 -4.19 30.88
C VAL A 213 -10.74 -4.97 31.75
N GLY A 214 -10.55 -6.29 31.83
CA GLY A 214 -11.08 -7.07 32.91
C GLY A 214 -10.72 -6.30 34.16
N ALA A 215 -11.74 -5.77 34.85
CA ALA A 215 -11.55 -5.13 36.13
C ALA A 215 -10.70 -6.10 36.95
N PRO A 216 -9.51 -5.72 37.42
CA PRO A 216 -8.79 -6.59 38.33
C PRO A 216 -9.72 -6.75 39.53
N ASP A 217 -10.22 -7.98 39.73
CA ASP A 217 -10.69 -8.41 41.04
C ASP A 217 -9.53 -8.15 41.98
N LEU A 218 -9.59 -7.04 42.72
CA LEU A 218 -8.60 -6.64 43.70
C LEU A 218 -8.53 -7.76 44.74
N PRO A 219 -7.44 -8.54 44.83
CA PRO A 219 -7.19 -9.32 46.03
C PRO A 219 -6.66 -8.35 47.09
N ASP A 220 -7.17 -8.56 48.29
CA ASP A 220 -6.91 -7.83 49.53
C ASP A 220 -5.42 -7.46 49.74
N GLU A 221 -5.21 -6.28 50.32
CA GLU A 221 -3.91 -5.65 50.53
C GLU A 221 -2.97 -6.56 51.36
N THR A 222 -1.98 -7.16 50.70
CA THR A 222 -0.72 -7.54 51.35
C THR A 222 0.44 -7.09 50.49
N GLN A 223 0.94 -5.90 50.82
CA GLN A 223 2.13 -5.27 50.23
C GLN A 223 3.35 -6.18 50.44
N PRO A 224 4.03 -6.65 49.38
CA PRO A 224 5.32 -7.32 49.54
C PRO A 224 6.41 -6.29 49.84
N ASP A 225 7.22 -6.60 50.84
CA ASP A 225 8.37 -5.80 51.29
C ASP A 225 9.50 -5.90 50.25
N TRP A 226 9.64 -4.86 49.40
CA TRP A 226 10.73 -4.76 48.44
C TRP A 226 11.87 -3.91 49.02
N PRO A 227 13.15 -4.35 48.90
CA PRO A 227 14.28 -3.58 49.39
C PRO A 227 14.43 -2.27 48.60
N ALA A 228 14.71 -1.20 49.34
CA ALA A 228 14.86 0.16 48.83
C ALA A 228 15.83 0.25 47.63
N GLU A 229 15.31 0.66 46.48
CA GLU A 229 16.09 1.13 45.34
C GLU A 229 16.83 2.44 45.71
N PRO A 230 18.01 2.70 45.12
CA PRO A 230 18.85 3.82 45.49
C PRO A 230 18.19 5.14 45.07
N GLN A 231 18.21 6.10 45.99
CA GLN A 231 17.72 7.45 45.81
C GLN A 231 18.44 8.11 44.62
N PRO A 232 17.74 8.58 43.57
CA PRO A 232 18.40 9.31 42.51
C PRO A 232 18.91 10.65 43.06
N ASP A 233 20.19 10.93 42.78
CA ASP A 233 20.83 12.21 43.03
C ASP A 233 19.94 13.36 42.57
N ALA A 234 19.95 14.43 43.38
CA ALA A 234 19.13 15.62 43.20
C ALA A 234 19.08 16.09 41.73
N LEU A 235 17.88 16.11 41.16
CA LEU A 235 17.64 16.65 39.82
C LEU A 235 18.08 18.13 39.79
N PRO A 236 18.80 18.58 38.74
CA PRO A 236 19.17 19.99 38.60
C PRO A 236 17.92 20.87 38.47
N PRO A 237 17.98 22.14 38.93
CA PRO A 237 16.84 23.05 38.92
C PRO A 237 16.35 23.35 37.48
N ALA A 238 15.05 23.62 37.38
CA ALA A 238 14.23 23.57 36.17
C ALA A 238 14.58 24.51 34.99
N ASP A 239 15.70 25.25 34.99
CA ASP A 239 15.94 26.29 33.98
C ASP A 239 17.37 26.46 33.46
N SER A 240 18.26 25.48 33.59
CA SER A 240 19.60 25.56 32.98
C SER A 240 19.66 24.97 31.55
N ARG A 241 18.70 25.30 30.69
CA ARG A 241 18.68 24.79 29.30
C ARG A 241 19.49 25.68 28.36
N PRO A 242 20.38 25.13 27.51
CA PRO A 242 21.02 25.89 26.44
C PRO A 242 19.96 26.41 25.46
N PRO A 243 20.10 27.63 24.93
CA PRO A 243 19.09 28.25 24.07
C PRO A 243 18.82 27.50 22.75
N TRP A 244 19.72 26.58 22.35
CA TRP A 244 19.56 25.75 21.15
C TRP A 244 18.81 24.43 21.40
N LEU A 245 18.42 24.12 22.64
CA LEU A 245 17.64 22.92 22.98
C LEU A 245 16.26 23.30 23.55
N PRO A 246 15.27 23.60 22.67
CA PRO A 246 13.98 24.15 23.09
C PRO A 246 13.07 23.15 23.82
N PHE A 247 13.31 21.85 23.67
CA PHE A 247 12.48 20.80 24.25
C PHE A 247 13.31 19.74 24.98
N LEU A 248 12.77 19.25 26.09
CA LEU A 248 13.22 18.01 26.73
C LEU A 248 12.39 16.85 26.19
N TYR A 249 13.06 15.78 25.76
CA TYR A 249 12.40 14.57 25.32
C TYR A 249 12.27 13.59 26.48
N LEU A 250 11.04 13.30 26.88
CA LEU A 250 10.69 12.39 27.96
C LEU A 250 10.13 11.10 27.36
N ARG A 251 10.50 9.95 27.92
CA ARG A 251 9.95 8.65 27.53
C ARG A 251 9.19 8.08 28.73
N PRO A 252 7.92 7.67 28.57
CA PRO A 252 7.20 6.95 29.60
C PRO A 252 7.85 5.58 29.82
N LEU A 253 8.04 5.22 31.09
CA LEU A 253 8.65 3.95 31.48
C LEU A 253 7.78 2.73 31.11
N TRP A 254 6.46 2.90 31.01
CA TRP A 254 5.52 1.84 30.66
C TRP A 254 4.40 2.30 29.71
N ALA A 255 3.81 1.34 29.01
CA ALA A 255 2.62 1.52 28.17
C ALA A 255 1.43 1.95 29.03
N GLY A 256 0.54 2.80 28.50
CA GLY A 256 -0.64 3.25 29.24
C GLY A 256 -0.42 4.51 30.07
N THR A 257 0.75 5.17 29.94
CA THR A 257 1.00 6.45 30.63
C THR A 257 0.00 7.50 30.19
N ARG A 258 -0.65 8.17 31.15
CA ARG A 258 -1.69 9.17 30.89
C ARG A 258 -1.11 10.57 30.91
N THR A 259 -1.46 11.35 29.90
CA THR A 259 -1.22 12.80 29.85
C THR A 259 -2.51 13.53 30.18
N TYR A 260 -2.40 14.67 30.85
CA TYR A 260 -3.56 15.43 31.32
C TYR A 260 -3.62 16.79 30.60
N THR A 261 -4.83 17.34 30.47
CA THR A 261 -5.02 18.62 29.77
C THR A 261 -4.50 19.83 30.56
N ARG A 262 -4.26 19.68 31.87
CA ARG A 262 -3.68 20.70 32.77
C ARG A 262 -2.81 20.05 33.84
N ALA A 263 -1.76 20.73 34.28
CA ALA A 263 -0.95 20.29 35.41
C ALA A 263 -1.80 20.19 36.69
N GLY A 264 -1.74 19.06 37.39
CA GLY A 264 -2.59 18.75 38.54
C GLY A 264 -4.07 18.48 38.21
N GLY A 265 -4.43 18.41 36.92
CA GLY A 265 -5.78 18.11 36.46
C GLY A 265 -6.09 16.61 36.48
N THR A 266 -7.38 16.27 36.56
CA THR A 266 -7.87 14.88 36.55
C THR A 266 -8.34 14.41 35.18
N GLN A 267 -8.50 15.34 34.21
CA GLN A 267 -8.96 15.02 32.87
C GLN A 267 -7.79 14.54 31.99
N VAL A 268 -7.83 13.26 31.66
CA VAL A 268 -6.88 12.63 30.74
C VAL A 268 -7.11 13.17 29.32
N SER A 269 -6.03 13.64 28.71
CA SER A 269 -6.00 14.08 27.32
C SER A 269 -5.70 12.91 26.38
N ARG A 270 -4.68 12.11 26.71
CA ARG A 270 -4.21 10.97 25.89
C ARG A 270 -3.55 9.89 26.76
N THR A 271 -3.67 8.66 26.30
CA THR A 271 -2.93 7.50 26.82
C THR A 271 -1.81 7.16 25.84
N LEU A 272 -0.58 6.97 26.33
CA LEU A 272 0.60 6.80 25.50
C LEU A 272 0.98 5.32 25.35
N ALA A 273 1.27 4.91 24.11
CA ALA A 273 1.83 3.59 23.82
C ALA A 273 3.31 3.50 24.25
N LEU A 274 3.80 2.27 24.47
CA LEU A 274 5.20 2.03 24.79
C LEU A 274 6.12 2.54 23.67
N GLY A 275 7.18 3.24 24.03
CA GLY A 275 8.12 3.81 23.06
C GLY A 275 7.75 5.20 22.53
N THR A 276 6.63 5.78 22.96
CA THR A 276 6.28 7.17 22.65
C THR A 276 7.30 8.12 23.30
N TYR A 277 7.74 9.16 22.57
CA TYR A 277 8.54 10.26 23.13
C TYR A 277 7.67 11.52 23.23
N LEU A 278 7.75 12.19 24.38
CA LEU A 278 7.09 13.46 24.64
C LEU A 278 8.11 14.59 24.57
N ALA A 279 7.78 15.68 23.88
CA ALA A 279 8.56 16.90 23.92
C ALA A 279 7.94 17.87 24.94
N SER A 280 8.69 18.22 25.99
CA SER A 280 8.30 19.21 27.00
C SER A 280 9.06 20.52 26.79
N ALA A 281 8.32 21.61 26.62
CA ALA A 281 8.87 22.97 26.50
C ALA A 281 9.04 23.66 27.85
N VAL A 282 8.20 23.33 28.82
CA VAL A 282 8.13 23.94 30.16
C VAL A 282 7.75 22.84 31.15
N GLN A 283 8.36 22.86 32.34
CA GLN A 283 8.02 21.98 33.45
C GLN A 283 7.58 22.82 34.65
N THR A 284 6.68 22.28 35.46
CA THR A 284 6.22 22.93 36.69
C THR A 284 5.99 21.89 37.79
N THR A 285 5.98 22.32 39.05
CA THR A 285 5.68 21.42 40.17
C THR A 285 4.30 21.74 40.72
N VAL A 286 3.42 20.75 40.83
CA VAL A 286 2.08 20.88 41.45
C VAL A 286 1.93 19.77 42.48
N GLY A 287 1.64 20.13 43.73
CA GLY A 287 1.47 19.16 44.81
C GLY A 287 2.74 18.36 45.17
N GLY A 288 3.93 18.90 44.86
CA GLY A 288 5.21 18.21 45.06
C GLY A 288 5.59 17.24 43.93
N THR A 289 4.76 17.10 42.90
CA THR A 289 5.02 16.28 41.71
C THR A 289 5.40 17.17 40.52
N LEU A 290 6.38 16.74 39.72
CA LEU A 290 6.80 17.41 38.49
C LEU A 290 5.80 17.12 37.35
N TRP A 291 5.43 18.15 36.59
CA TRP A 291 4.51 18.14 35.46
C TRP A 291 5.16 18.75 34.22
#